data_AF-A0A0M1JN24-F1
#
_entry.id   AF-A0A0M1JN24-F1
#
_cell.length_a   1.000
_cell.length_b   1.000
_cell.length_c   1.000
_cell.angle_alpha   90.00
_cell.angle_beta   90.00
_cell.angle_gamma   90.00
#
_symmetry.space_group_name_H-M   'P 1'
#
loop_
_entity.id
_entity.type
_entity.pdbx_description
1 polymer ?
#
loop_
_entity_poly.entity_id
_entity_poly.type
_entity_poly.pdbx_seq_one_letter_code
_entity_poly.pdbx_strand_id
1 'polypeptide(L)'
;MVKRCIMVAVATVFFAFQVFVNSASAVQLSTEVRTLPLNATGDTVVVTEKEVEKGKRLFINVCSQCHLEGVTKTDFNVGLDPESLALATPPRNNIESLIDYMKNPTSYDGEYDISEIHPSMKSADIFAEMRNLTEDDLYAIASFMLVEPKVNVKWGGGKTVR
;
A
#
# COMPACT_ATOMS: atom_id res chain seq x y z
N MET A 1 11.76 57.00 -6.80
CA MET A 1 12.64 56.30 -5.84
C MET A 1 11.90 55.24 -5.02
N VAL A 2 10.78 55.58 -4.37
CA VAL A 2 10.04 54.67 -3.45
C VAL A 2 9.64 53.32 -4.07
N LYS A 3 9.12 53.28 -5.31
CA LYS A 3 8.78 52.01 -6.01
C LYS A 3 9.97 51.07 -6.21
N ARG A 4 11.18 51.60 -6.41
CA ARG A 4 12.40 50.79 -6.54
C ARG A 4 12.83 50.21 -5.19
N CYS A 5 12.74 50.99 -4.12
CA CYS A 5 13.03 50.50 -2.77
C CYS A 5 12.04 49.41 -2.32
N ILE A 6 10.76 49.56 -2.67
CA ILE A 6 9.73 48.53 -2.40
C ILE A 6 10.03 47.24 -3.16
N MET A 7 10.36 47.31 -4.46
CA MET A 7 10.72 46.11 -5.23
C MET A 7 11.97 45.40 -4.70
N VAL A 8 12.98 46.16 -4.28
CA VAL A 8 14.18 45.59 -3.67
C VAL A 8 13.83 44.92 -2.34
N ALA A 9 13.04 45.57 -1.47
CA ALA A 9 12.62 44.96 -0.20
C ALA A 9 11.83 43.66 -0.40
N VAL A 10 10.90 43.62 -1.36
CA VAL A 10 10.13 42.41 -1.69
C VAL A 10 11.04 41.30 -2.22
N ALA A 11 11.98 41.62 -3.11
CA ALA A 11 12.93 40.65 -3.63
C ALA A 11 13.83 40.09 -2.51
N THR A 12 14.34 40.95 -1.62
CA THR A 12 15.18 40.52 -0.49
C THR A 12 14.43 39.61 0.46
N VAL A 13 13.15 39.90 0.76
CA VAL A 13 12.31 39.02 1.60
C VAL A 13 12.05 37.68 0.90
N PHE A 14 11.74 37.70 -0.41
CA PHE A 14 11.50 36.49 -1.20
C PHE A 14 12.74 35.58 -1.28
N PHE A 15 13.92 36.16 -1.52
CA PHE A 15 15.17 35.40 -1.57
C PHE A 15 15.66 34.97 -0.19
N ALA A 16 15.43 35.76 0.87
CA ALA A 16 15.74 35.34 2.24
C ALA A 16 14.94 34.08 2.64
N PHE A 17 13.69 33.94 2.18
CA PHE A 17 12.88 32.75 2.42
C PHE A 17 13.44 31.47 1.76
N GLN A 18 14.20 31.60 0.68
CA GLN A 18 14.87 30.48 0.01
C GLN A 18 16.13 30.00 0.75
N VAL A 19 16.64 30.75 1.73
CA VAL A 19 17.84 30.35 2.51
C VAL A 19 17.47 29.44 3.70
N PHE A 20 16.19 29.40 4.10
CA PHE A 20 15.69 28.60 5.23
C PHE A 20 15.03 27.26 4.82
N VAL A 21 15.03 26.91 3.53
CA VAL A 21 14.62 25.57 3.09
C VAL A 21 15.76 24.60 3.37
N ASN A 22 15.75 24.03 4.58
CA ASN A 22 16.57 22.87 4.91
C ASN A 22 16.20 21.71 3.97
N SER A 23 17.20 20.89 3.64
CA SER A 23 16.96 19.62 2.96
C SER A 23 16.04 18.76 3.83
N ALA A 24 14.91 18.30 3.27
CA ALA A 24 14.06 17.34 3.95
C ALA A 24 14.82 16.01 4.05
N SER A 25 15.27 15.65 5.25
CA SER A 25 15.81 14.31 5.53
C SER A 25 14.62 13.35 5.62
N ALA A 26 14.37 12.60 4.54
CA ALA A 26 13.42 11.50 4.58
C ALA A 26 14.00 10.37 5.45
N VAL A 27 13.26 9.96 6.48
CA VAL A 27 13.56 8.73 7.21
C VAL A 27 13.35 7.56 6.24
N GLN A 28 14.42 6.82 5.98
CA GLN A 28 14.38 5.62 5.13
C GLN A 28 13.72 4.46 5.87
N LEU A 29 13.09 3.56 5.12
CA LEU A 29 12.54 2.33 5.66
C LEU A 29 13.68 1.37 5.96
N SER A 30 13.80 0.98 7.23
CA SER A 30 14.84 0.06 7.67
C SER A 30 14.72 -1.30 6.96
N THR A 31 15.84 -2.02 6.85
CA THR A 31 15.88 -3.33 6.20
C THR A 31 14.98 -4.34 6.92
N GLU A 32 14.85 -4.21 8.24
CA GLU A 32 13.99 -5.05 9.08
C GLU A 32 12.52 -4.89 8.72
N VAL A 33 12.06 -3.65 8.52
CA VAL A 33 10.68 -3.37 8.08
C VAL A 33 10.43 -3.97 6.69
N ARG A 34 11.41 -3.83 5.79
CA ARG A 34 11.34 -4.32 4.41
C ARG A 34 11.61 -5.83 4.24
N THR A 35 11.93 -6.55 5.31
CA THR A 35 12.07 -8.01 5.28
C THR A 35 10.69 -8.64 5.44
N LEU A 36 10.18 -9.30 4.39
CA LEU A 36 8.83 -9.83 4.31
C LEU A 36 8.84 -11.36 4.14
N PRO A 37 7.80 -12.07 4.65
CA PRO A 37 7.58 -13.47 4.31
C PRO A 37 7.29 -13.60 2.81
N LEU A 38 8.12 -14.37 2.09
CA LEU A 38 7.95 -14.62 0.67
C LEU A 38 6.85 -15.67 0.43
N ASN A 39 6.90 -16.76 1.19
CA ASN A 39 6.07 -17.95 0.96
C ASN A 39 5.71 -18.69 2.26
N ALA A 40 4.94 -19.78 2.14
CA ALA A 40 4.50 -20.59 3.27
C ALA A 40 5.58 -21.52 3.85
N THR A 41 6.71 -21.72 3.15
CA THR A 41 7.83 -22.54 3.64
C THR A 41 8.74 -21.80 4.61
N GLY A 42 8.52 -20.49 4.79
CA GLY A 42 9.24 -19.65 5.74
C GLY A 42 10.38 -18.85 5.09
N ASP A 43 10.49 -18.83 3.77
CA ASP A 43 11.47 -17.99 3.10
C ASP A 43 11.10 -16.51 3.24
N THR A 44 12.12 -15.66 3.26
CA THR A 44 11.94 -14.21 3.38
C THR A 44 12.64 -13.49 2.24
N VAL A 45 12.14 -12.31 1.90
CA VAL A 45 12.74 -11.41 0.90
C VAL A 45 12.85 -10.00 1.46
N VAL A 46 13.90 -9.28 1.06
CA VAL A 46 14.07 -7.87 1.38
C VAL A 46 13.59 -7.05 0.19
N VAL A 47 12.44 -6.41 0.32
CA VAL A 47 11.88 -5.55 -0.74
C VAL A 47 12.59 -4.20 -0.78
N THR A 48 12.66 -3.58 -1.94
CA THR A 48 13.22 -2.23 -2.11
C THR A 48 12.20 -1.17 -1.72
N GLU A 49 12.67 0.01 -1.31
CA GLU A 49 11.78 1.16 -1.03
C GLU A 49 10.96 1.55 -2.27
N LYS A 50 11.55 1.41 -3.46
CA LYS A 50 10.87 1.69 -4.73
C LYS A 50 9.69 0.75 -4.98
N GLU A 51 9.82 -0.52 -4.63
CA GLU A 51 8.72 -1.49 -4.73
C GLU A 51 7.60 -1.16 -3.74
N VAL A 52 7.94 -0.78 -2.51
CA VAL A 52 6.95 -0.35 -1.51
C VAL A 52 6.22 0.92 -1.96
N GLU A 53 6.93 1.91 -2.48
CA GLU A 53 6.34 3.16 -2.99
C GLU A 53 5.44 2.90 -4.22
N LYS A 54 5.91 2.06 -5.16
CA LYS A 54 5.13 1.61 -6.31
C LYS A 54 3.86 0.90 -5.84
N GLY A 55 3.99 -0.01 -4.88
CA GLY A 55 2.90 -0.76 -4.28
C GLY A 55 1.86 0.13 -3.63
N LYS A 56 2.28 1.12 -2.84
CA LYS A 56 1.40 2.13 -2.25
C LYS A 56 0.58 2.87 -3.31
N ARG A 57 1.24 3.35 -4.37
CA ARG A 57 0.56 4.08 -5.46
C ARG A 57 -0.48 3.20 -6.15
N LEU A 58 -0.14 1.95 -6.45
CA LEU A 58 -1.04 0.99 -7.08
C LEU A 58 -2.21 0.62 -6.17
N PHE A 59 -1.95 0.33 -4.89
CA PHE A 59 -2.98 0.03 -3.89
C PHE A 59 -3.96 1.20 -3.72
N ILE A 60 -3.46 2.44 -3.68
CA ILE A 60 -4.33 3.63 -3.63
C ILE A 60 -5.24 3.69 -4.86
N ASN A 61 -4.69 3.44 -6.05
CA ASN A 61 -5.45 3.51 -7.29
C ASN A 61 -6.50 2.41 -7.43
N VAL A 62 -6.14 1.16 -7.08
CA VAL A 62 -6.95 -0.03 -7.39
C VAL A 62 -7.76 -0.53 -6.19
N CYS A 63 -7.20 -0.46 -4.97
CA CYS A 63 -7.73 -1.17 -3.82
C CYS A 63 -8.40 -0.24 -2.80
N SER A 64 -7.93 1.01 -2.66
CA SER A 64 -8.27 1.87 -1.53
C SER A 64 -9.72 2.35 -1.48
N GLN A 65 -10.46 2.23 -2.58
CA GLN A 65 -11.89 2.52 -2.57
C GLN A 65 -12.61 1.69 -1.50
N CYS A 66 -12.27 0.40 -1.40
CA CYS A 66 -12.81 -0.52 -0.41
C CYS A 66 -11.84 -0.73 0.77
N HIS A 67 -10.53 -0.71 0.52
CA HIS A 67 -9.52 -1.12 1.49
C HIS A 67 -8.67 0.02 2.10
N LEU A 68 -9.25 1.20 2.20
CA LEU A 68 -8.56 2.35 2.79
C LEU A 68 -8.07 2.02 4.20
N GLU A 69 -6.78 2.24 4.48
CA GLU A 69 -6.16 1.99 5.80
C GLU A 69 -6.34 0.53 6.30
N GLY A 70 -6.53 -0.44 5.38
CA GLY A 70 -6.54 -1.86 5.71
C GLY A 70 -7.86 -2.43 6.21
N VAL A 71 -8.95 -1.64 6.25
CA VAL A 71 -10.30 -2.18 6.49
C VAL A 71 -10.89 -2.78 5.21
N THR A 72 -12.12 -3.29 5.27
CA THR A 72 -12.91 -3.59 4.07
C THR A 72 -14.30 -2.97 4.21
N LYS A 73 -14.59 -1.90 3.48
CA LYS A 73 -15.84 -1.13 3.66
C LYS A 73 -17.11 -1.92 3.34
N THR A 74 -17.02 -2.90 2.44
CA THR A 74 -18.14 -3.74 2.02
C THR A 74 -18.39 -4.92 2.96
N ASP A 75 -17.41 -5.26 3.81
CA ASP A 75 -17.51 -6.28 4.85
C ASP A 75 -16.51 -5.99 5.97
N PHE A 76 -16.96 -5.34 7.04
CA PHE A 76 -16.08 -4.96 8.15
C PHE A 76 -15.61 -6.14 9.02
N ASN A 77 -16.08 -7.37 8.76
CA ASN A 77 -15.60 -8.54 9.50
C ASN A 77 -14.27 -9.08 8.96
N VAL A 78 -13.85 -8.67 7.76
CA VAL A 78 -12.63 -9.14 7.10
C VAL A 78 -11.70 -7.96 6.80
N GLY A 79 -10.57 -7.88 7.51
CA GLY A 79 -9.55 -6.85 7.35
C GLY A 79 -8.32 -7.30 6.57
N LEU A 80 -7.43 -6.35 6.29
CA LEU A 80 -6.08 -6.58 5.76
C LEU A 80 -5.00 -6.50 6.85
N ASP A 81 -5.40 -6.56 8.12
CA ASP A 81 -4.46 -6.64 9.24
C ASP A 81 -3.74 -8.00 9.27
N PRO A 82 -2.55 -8.08 9.88
CA PRO A 82 -1.76 -9.31 9.88
C PRO A 82 -2.45 -10.54 10.48
N GLU A 83 -3.33 -10.36 11.47
CA GLU A 83 -4.02 -11.46 12.13
C GLU A 83 -5.09 -12.04 11.20
N SER A 84 -5.94 -11.19 10.62
CA SER A 84 -6.94 -11.58 9.62
C SER A 84 -6.30 -12.31 8.44
N LEU A 85 -5.20 -11.77 7.90
CA LEU A 85 -4.50 -12.40 6.78
C LEU A 85 -3.89 -13.77 7.16
N ALA A 86 -3.38 -13.92 8.38
CA ALA A 86 -2.79 -15.18 8.84
C ALA A 86 -3.83 -16.27 9.11
N LEU A 87 -5.04 -15.89 9.53
CA LEU A 87 -6.12 -16.81 9.89
C LEU A 87 -7.06 -17.16 8.72
N ALA A 88 -6.91 -16.51 7.57
CA ALA A 88 -7.59 -16.89 6.34
C ALA A 88 -7.19 -18.30 5.87
N THR A 89 -8.05 -18.95 5.08
CA THR A 89 -7.80 -20.26 4.47
C THR A 89 -7.82 -20.15 2.94
N PRO A 90 -6.72 -20.46 2.24
CA PRO A 90 -5.36 -20.64 2.77
C PRO A 90 -4.82 -19.32 3.40
N PRO A 91 -3.78 -19.39 4.25
CA PRO A 91 -3.17 -18.19 4.84
C PRO A 91 -2.69 -17.19 3.78
N ARG A 92 -2.98 -15.90 4.00
CA ARG A 92 -2.71 -14.78 3.08
C ARG A 92 -1.69 -13.78 3.62
N ASN A 93 -0.79 -14.23 4.50
CA ASN A 93 0.18 -13.40 5.23
C ASN A 93 1.62 -13.42 4.64
N ASN A 94 1.76 -13.81 3.36
CA ASN A 94 3.03 -13.79 2.63
C ASN A 94 2.82 -13.31 1.18
N ILE A 95 3.91 -12.89 0.53
CA ILE A 95 3.84 -12.26 -0.80
C ILE A 95 3.17 -13.18 -1.83
N GLU A 96 3.60 -14.43 -1.93
CA GLU A 96 3.05 -15.38 -2.91
C GLU A 96 1.54 -15.60 -2.71
N SER A 97 1.10 -15.74 -1.45
CA SER A 97 -0.32 -15.94 -1.12
C SER A 97 -1.22 -14.74 -1.44
N LEU A 98 -0.68 -13.51 -1.33
CA LEU A 98 -1.39 -12.29 -1.70
C LEU A 98 -1.45 -12.11 -3.22
N ILE A 99 -0.35 -12.43 -3.92
CA ILE A 99 -0.34 -12.46 -5.39
C ILE A 99 -1.37 -13.48 -5.91
N ASP A 100 -1.42 -14.67 -5.31
CA ASP A 100 -2.43 -15.68 -5.62
C ASP A 100 -3.85 -15.14 -5.41
N TYR A 101 -4.11 -14.49 -4.27
CA TYR A 101 -5.42 -13.90 -3.99
C TYR A 101 -5.82 -12.83 -5.02
N MET A 102 -4.88 -11.97 -5.45
CA MET A 102 -5.14 -10.98 -6.51
C MET A 102 -5.36 -11.61 -7.88
N LYS A 103 -4.94 -12.86 -8.11
CA LYS A 103 -5.22 -13.60 -9.34
C LYS A 103 -6.53 -14.35 -9.29
N ASN A 104 -6.79 -15.05 -8.19
CA ASN A 104 -7.92 -15.95 -8.01
C ASN A 104 -8.44 -15.85 -6.56
N PRO A 105 -9.24 -14.82 -6.24
CA PRO A 105 -9.68 -14.56 -4.88
C PRO A 105 -10.73 -15.59 -4.45
N THR A 106 -10.67 -15.97 -3.18
CA THR A 106 -11.59 -16.91 -2.54
C THR A 106 -12.26 -16.28 -1.33
N SER A 107 -13.33 -16.89 -0.83
CA SER A 107 -13.87 -16.60 0.50
C SER A 107 -12.80 -16.78 1.59
N TYR A 108 -13.07 -16.22 2.77
CA TYR A 108 -12.13 -16.25 3.90
C TYR A 108 -11.78 -17.67 4.37
N ASP A 109 -12.71 -18.61 4.25
CA ASP A 109 -12.54 -20.04 4.49
C ASP A 109 -12.04 -20.83 3.27
N GLY A 110 -11.90 -20.18 2.11
CA GLY A 110 -11.37 -20.78 0.89
C GLY A 110 -12.35 -21.67 0.13
N GLU A 111 -13.60 -21.80 0.56
CA GLU A 111 -14.57 -22.72 -0.03
C GLU A 111 -15.07 -22.28 -1.42
N TYR A 112 -15.22 -20.98 -1.65
CA TYR A 112 -15.82 -20.46 -2.88
C TYR A 112 -14.93 -19.42 -3.55
N ASP A 113 -14.95 -19.44 -4.88
CA ASP A 113 -14.39 -18.39 -5.72
C ASP A 113 -15.26 -17.13 -5.63
N ILE A 114 -14.62 -15.96 -5.48
CA ILE A 114 -15.32 -14.66 -5.39
C ILE A 114 -14.91 -13.70 -6.50
N SER A 115 -14.28 -14.18 -7.58
CA SER A 115 -13.76 -13.34 -8.67
C SER A 115 -14.85 -12.53 -9.38
N GLU A 116 -16.11 -12.97 -9.37
CA GLU A 116 -17.24 -12.21 -9.93
C GLU A 116 -17.61 -10.96 -9.11
N ILE A 117 -17.24 -10.93 -7.82
CA ILE A 117 -17.60 -9.83 -6.89
C ILE A 117 -16.39 -9.14 -6.27
N HIS A 118 -15.17 -9.61 -6.56
CA HIS A 118 -13.92 -9.04 -6.09
C HIS A 118 -12.94 -8.83 -7.25
N PRO A 119 -12.29 -7.65 -7.38
CA PRO A 119 -11.28 -7.41 -8.40
C PRO A 119 -10.17 -8.46 -8.39
N SER A 120 -9.88 -9.04 -9.55
CA SER A 120 -8.78 -10.01 -9.73
C SER A 120 -8.28 -10.05 -11.17
N MET A 121 -7.13 -10.69 -11.41
CA MET A 121 -6.66 -10.94 -12.78
C MET A 121 -7.61 -11.86 -13.55
N LYS A 122 -8.27 -12.82 -12.86
CA LYS A 122 -9.26 -13.72 -13.47
C LYS A 122 -10.50 -13.01 -13.96
N SER A 123 -10.91 -11.94 -13.29
CA SER A 123 -12.10 -11.13 -13.59
C SER A 123 -11.76 -9.75 -14.15
N ALA A 124 -10.60 -9.60 -14.80
CA ALA A 124 -10.16 -8.34 -15.40
C ALA A 124 -11.05 -7.88 -16.57
N ASP A 125 -11.90 -8.76 -17.11
CA ASP A 125 -12.91 -8.42 -18.09
C ASP A 125 -14.01 -7.52 -17.49
N ILE A 126 -14.44 -7.77 -16.25
CA ILE A 126 -15.42 -6.95 -15.53
C ILE A 126 -14.79 -5.86 -14.64
N PHE A 127 -13.60 -6.09 -14.08
CA PHE A 127 -12.84 -5.11 -13.28
C PHE A 127 -11.70 -4.51 -14.12
N ALA A 128 -12.00 -3.41 -14.81
CA ALA A 128 -11.09 -2.81 -15.78
C ALA A 128 -9.76 -2.32 -15.18
N GLU A 129 -9.75 -2.00 -13.90
CA GLU A 129 -8.58 -1.56 -13.13
C GLU A 129 -7.49 -2.64 -13.05
N MET A 130 -7.88 -3.92 -13.15
CA MET A 130 -6.95 -5.05 -13.06
C MET A 130 -6.25 -5.36 -14.39
N ARG A 131 -6.78 -4.90 -15.53
CA ARG A 131 -6.34 -5.31 -16.89
C ARG A 131 -4.88 -5.04 -17.21
N ASN A 132 -4.33 -3.97 -16.62
CA ASN A 132 -2.98 -3.49 -16.93
C ASN A 132 -1.96 -3.83 -15.84
N LEU A 133 -2.36 -4.59 -14.82
CA LEU A 133 -1.44 -4.98 -13.75
C LEU A 133 -0.56 -6.15 -14.21
N THR A 134 0.74 -5.98 -14.01
CA THR A 134 1.76 -7.02 -14.25
C THR A 134 2.06 -7.80 -12.98
N GLU A 135 2.78 -8.92 -13.10
CA GLU A 135 3.28 -9.67 -11.93
C GLU A 135 4.09 -8.77 -10.97
N ASP A 136 4.94 -7.89 -11.50
CA ASP A 136 5.72 -6.93 -10.72
C ASP A 136 4.83 -5.88 -10.02
N ASP A 137 3.65 -5.60 -10.56
CA ASP A 137 2.66 -4.73 -9.92
C ASP A 137 1.97 -5.46 -8.76
N LEU A 138 1.59 -6.72 -8.96
CA LEU A 138 1.02 -7.56 -7.91
C LEU A 138 2.03 -7.76 -6.77
N TYR A 139 3.29 -8.03 -7.09
CA TYR A 139 4.37 -8.13 -6.11
C TYR A 139 4.52 -6.83 -5.30
N ALA A 140 4.50 -5.68 -5.96
CA ALA A 140 4.61 -4.39 -5.30
C ALA A 140 3.40 -4.12 -4.38
N ILE A 141 2.17 -4.41 -4.82
CA ILE A 141 0.96 -4.26 -4.01
C ILE A 141 1.03 -5.15 -2.76
N ALA A 142 1.35 -6.44 -2.93
CA ALA A 142 1.50 -7.38 -1.82
C ALA A 142 2.59 -6.91 -0.83
N SER A 143 3.72 -6.42 -1.35
CA SER A 143 4.81 -5.88 -0.55
C SER A 143 4.36 -4.69 0.30
N PHE A 144 3.61 -3.75 -0.29
CA PHE A 144 3.05 -2.61 0.44
C PHE A 144 2.09 -3.07 1.56
N MET A 145 1.18 -3.99 1.26
CA MET A 145 0.22 -4.52 2.24
C MET A 145 0.88 -5.14 3.46
N LEU A 146 2.03 -5.81 3.29
CA LEU A 146 2.77 -6.44 4.40
C LEU A 146 3.72 -5.47 5.13
N VAL A 147 4.16 -4.38 4.48
CA VAL A 147 4.99 -3.34 5.10
C VAL A 147 4.15 -2.37 5.93
N GLU A 148 3.00 -1.93 5.42
CA GLU A 148 2.18 -0.89 6.03
C GLU A 148 1.80 -1.17 7.50
N PRO A 149 1.33 -2.36 7.91
CA PRO A 149 1.03 -2.63 9.33
C PRO A 149 2.25 -2.57 10.26
N LYS A 150 3.49 -2.67 9.73
CA LYS A 150 4.71 -2.56 10.54
C LYS A 150 5.08 -1.11 10.87
N VAL A 151 4.61 -0.15 10.06
CA VAL A 151 4.90 1.29 10.23
C VAL A 151 3.68 2.08 10.67
N ASN A 152 2.49 1.57 10.41
CA ASN A 152 1.22 2.17 10.75
C ASN A 152 0.40 1.23 11.64
N VAL A 153 0.50 1.41 12.96
CA VAL A 153 -0.21 0.61 13.97
C VAL A 153 -1.74 0.71 13.88
N LYS A 154 -2.28 1.63 13.08
CA LYS A 154 -3.73 1.82 12.88
C LYS A 154 -4.29 0.95 11.74
N TRP A 155 -3.42 0.30 10.97
CA TRP A 155 -3.81 -0.50 9.81
C TRP A 155 -4.81 -1.60 10.21
N GLY A 156 -5.97 -1.63 9.55
CA GLY A 156 -7.06 -2.57 9.83
C GLY A 156 -7.96 -2.20 11.01
N GLY A 157 -7.58 -1.24 11.86
CA GLY A 157 -8.38 -0.89 13.06
C GLY A 157 -9.59 0.01 12.79
N GLY A 158 -9.65 0.66 11.62
CA GLY A 158 -10.78 1.51 11.23
C GLY A 158 -10.97 2.76 12.11
N LYS A 159 -12.22 3.15 12.35
CA LYS A 159 -12.55 4.43 13.03
C LYS A 159 -12.11 4.48 14.50
N THR A 160 -11.95 3.35 15.17
CA THR A 160 -11.67 3.28 16.61
C THR A 160 -10.23 3.66 16.96
N VAL A 161 -9.31 3.56 15.99
CA VAL A 161 -7.87 3.82 16.16
C VAL A 161 -7.40 5.08 15.43
N ARG A 162 -8.30 5.78 14.72
CA ARG A 162 -7.95 6.92 13.86
C ARG A 162 -7.69 8.20 14.65
#